data_AF-A0A2V1JMB2-F1
#
_entry.id   AF-A0A2V1JMB2-F1
#
_cell.length_a   1.000
_cell.length_b   1.000
_cell.length_c   1.000
_cell.angle_alpha   90.00
_cell.angle_beta   90.00
_cell.angle_gamma   90.00
#
_symmetry.space_group_name_H-M   'P 1'
#
loop_
_entity.id
_entity.type
_entity.pdbx_description
1 polymer ?
#
loop_
_entity_poly.entity_id
_entity_poly.type
_entity_poly.pdbx_seq_one_letter_code
_entity_poly.pdbx_strand_id
1 'polypeptide(L)'
;MSTSELQSEGYPDSLIRLYEKHPEAREIVLDYKNYINDDASEESIDISGDVTDGKIPLFIQWDERWGYKTYGDDFLAVTGCGPTALSMVCVGLTGNLNMNPYAVAKMAQADGYYVNGSGSSWNMMTGLAGDLGLSAKELGLDADTIRSKLRDGHPIICIMGPGDFTSTGHFIVLTGVKSNGDVTVNDPNSRKNSDKSWDLEEIMSQMRNLWVYSKA
;
A
#
# COMPACT_ATOMS: atom_id res chain seq x y z
N MET A 1 14.19 8.57 -20.77
CA MET A 1 13.90 10.01 -20.74
C MET A 1 14.48 10.59 -19.47
N SER A 2 15.03 11.80 -19.51
CA SER A 2 15.41 12.60 -18.35
C SER A 2 14.19 13.27 -17.71
N THR A 3 14.31 13.70 -16.45
CA THR A 3 13.24 14.44 -15.77
C THR A 3 12.92 15.76 -16.46
N SER A 4 13.93 16.45 -17.03
CA SER A 4 13.74 17.66 -17.82
C SER A 4 12.95 17.42 -19.11
N GLU A 5 13.19 16.29 -19.78
CA GLU A 5 12.41 15.90 -20.96
C GLU A 5 10.94 15.63 -20.58
N LEU A 6 10.70 14.87 -19.50
CA LEU A 6 9.35 14.62 -18.99
C LEU A 6 8.62 15.93 -18.65
N GLN A 7 9.29 16.88 -17.99
CA GLN A 7 8.71 18.18 -17.69
C GLN A 7 8.35 18.96 -18.96
N SER A 8 9.26 19.00 -19.94
CA SER A 8 9.01 19.67 -21.23
C SER A 8 7.85 19.06 -22.03
N GLU A 9 7.58 17.78 -21.78
CA GLU A 9 6.53 17.01 -22.42
C GLU A 9 5.18 17.05 -21.68
N GLY A 10 5.10 17.80 -20.58
CA GLY A 10 3.87 18.05 -19.84
C GLY A 10 3.48 16.94 -18.85
N TYR A 11 4.42 16.11 -18.42
CA TYR A 11 4.14 15.12 -17.36
C TYR A 11 3.93 15.83 -16.01
N PRO A 12 2.97 15.38 -15.18
CA PRO A 12 2.76 15.92 -13.84
C PRO A 12 4.01 15.81 -12.96
N ASP A 13 4.30 16.85 -12.18
CA ASP A 13 5.47 16.88 -11.29
C ASP A 13 5.50 15.72 -10.29
N SER A 14 4.34 15.24 -9.84
CA SER A 14 4.23 14.10 -8.93
C SER A 14 4.71 12.80 -9.56
N LEU A 15 4.33 12.54 -10.82
CA LEU A 15 4.81 11.40 -11.60
C LEU A 15 6.29 11.53 -11.96
N ILE A 16 6.79 12.74 -12.23
CA ILE A 16 8.24 12.97 -12.43
C ILE A 16 9.03 12.63 -11.16
N ARG A 17 8.54 13.03 -9.98
CA ARG A 17 9.15 12.65 -8.69
C ARG A 17 9.11 11.13 -8.45
N LEU A 18 8.03 10.47 -8.84
CA LEU A 18 7.90 9.01 -8.78
C LEU A 18 8.96 8.35 -9.68
N TYR A 19 9.12 8.81 -10.92
CA TYR A 19 10.12 8.33 -11.89
C TYR A 19 11.58 8.45 -11.38
N GLU A 20 11.88 9.56 -10.72
CA GLU A 20 13.20 9.82 -10.16
C GLU A 20 13.51 8.91 -8.97
N LYS A 21 12.58 8.81 -8.02
CA LYS A 21 12.80 8.11 -6.74
C LYS A 21 12.64 6.60 -6.84
N HIS A 22 11.79 6.11 -7.75
CA HIS A 22 11.40 4.71 -7.83
C HIS A 22 11.70 4.15 -9.23
N PRO A 23 12.90 3.57 -9.44
CA PRO A 23 13.25 2.95 -10.72
C PRO A 23 12.25 1.88 -11.20
N GLU A 24 11.62 1.16 -10.26
CA GLU A 24 10.60 0.14 -10.53
C GLU A 24 9.30 0.73 -11.11
N ALA A 25 9.04 2.03 -10.91
CA ALA A 25 7.84 2.73 -11.37
C ALA A 25 8.08 3.58 -12.63
N ARG A 26 9.23 3.42 -13.30
CA ARG A 26 9.56 4.27 -14.44
C ARG A 26 8.68 4.02 -15.66
N GLU A 27 8.37 2.77 -15.93
CA GLU A 27 7.56 2.37 -17.10
C GLU A 27 6.15 2.96 -17.02
N ILE A 28 5.47 2.78 -15.88
CA ILE A 28 4.16 3.38 -15.63
C ILE A 28 4.17 4.91 -15.77
N VAL A 29 5.24 5.59 -15.34
CA VAL A 29 5.31 7.05 -15.56
C VAL A 29 5.42 7.37 -17.05
N LEU A 30 6.21 6.62 -17.81
CA LEU A 30 6.37 6.84 -19.26
C LEU A 30 5.07 6.57 -20.04
N ASP A 31 4.22 5.67 -19.54
CA ASP A 31 2.95 5.33 -20.18
C ASP A 31 1.81 6.31 -19.85
N TYR A 32 2.01 7.26 -18.93
CA TYR A 32 0.97 8.21 -18.46
C TYR A 32 0.14 8.83 -19.58
N LYS A 33 0.76 9.20 -20.72
CA LYS A 33 0.05 9.84 -21.84
C LYS A 33 -1.04 8.96 -22.47
N ASN A 34 -0.94 7.64 -22.33
CA ASN A 34 -1.95 6.70 -22.80
C ASN A 34 -3.16 6.61 -21.86
N TYR A 35 -3.03 7.10 -20.62
CA TYR A 35 -3.99 6.92 -19.53
C TYR A 35 -4.54 8.24 -18.97
N ILE A 36 -4.38 9.36 -19.69
CA ILE A 36 -4.86 10.70 -19.26
C ILE A 36 -6.35 10.71 -18.90
N ASN A 37 -7.16 9.82 -19.50
CA ASN A 37 -8.61 9.74 -19.25
C ASN A 37 -9.01 8.55 -18.37
N ASP A 38 -8.06 7.83 -17.76
CA ASP A 38 -8.34 6.57 -17.03
C ASP A 38 -9.18 6.78 -15.76
N ASP A 39 -9.11 7.95 -15.14
CA ASP A 39 -9.92 8.27 -13.94
C ASP A 39 -11.44 8.27 -14.24
N ALA A 40 -11.81 8.48 -15.51
CA ALA A 40 -13.21 8.40 -15.96
C ALA A 40 -13.63 6.96 -16.36
N SER A 41 -12.72 6.00 -16.34
CA SER A 41 -13.01 4.61 -16.67
C SER A 41 -13.80 3.93 -15.55
N GLU A 42 -14.97 3.40 -15.90
CA GLU A 42 -15.79 2.55 -15.02
C GLU A 42 -15.51 1.05 -15.23
N GLU A 43 -14.44 0.70 -15.96
CA GLU A 43 -14.07 -0.69 -16.15
C GLU A 43 -13.80 -1.40 -14.82
N SER A 44 -14.31 -2.62 -14.72
CA SER A 44 -14.09 -3.46 -13.54
C SER A 44 -12.63 -3.87 -13.45
N ILE A 45 -11.99 -3.59 -12.31
CA ILE A 45 -10.64 -4.05 -12.02
C ILE A 45 -10.70 -5.48 -11.51
N ASP A 46 -10.14 -6.42 -12.28
CA ASP A 46 -9.98 -7.81 -11.86
C ASP A 46 -8.63 -8.02 -11.16
N ILE A 47 -8.68 -8.61 -9.96
CA ILE A 47 -7.52 -8.99 -9.14
C ILE A 47 -7.49 -10.49 -8.85
N SER A 48 -8.39 -11.29 -9.43
CA SER A 48 -8.52 -12.72 -9.16
C SER A 48 -7.22 -13.50 -9.41
N GLY A 49 -6.44 -13.10 -10.42
CA GLY A 49 -5.15 -13.70 -10.76
C GLY A 49 -4.02 -13.41 -9.77
N ASP A 50 -4.17 -12.40 -8.92
CA ASP A 50 -3.14 -11.98 -7.95
C ASP A 50 -3.32 -12.64 -6.57
N VAL A 51 -4.46 -13.31 -6.36
CA VAL A 51 -4.87 -13.82 -5.05
C VAL A 51 -4.60 -15.31 -4.96
N THR A 52 -4.01 -15.71 -3.82
CA THR A 52 -3.82 -17.12 -3.46
C THR A 52 -4.43 -17.34 -2.08
N ASP A 53 -5.29 -18.34 -1.95
CA ASP A 53 -5.94 -18.68 -0.68
C ASP A 53 -4.92 -18.82 0.47
N GLY A 54 -5.23 -18.19 1.60
CA GLY A 54 -4.40 -18.20 2.80
C GLY A 54 -3.15 -17.33 2.74
N LYS A 55 -2.99 -16.48 1.72
CA LYS A 55 -1.90 -15.50 1.61
C LYS A 55 -2.43 -14.08 1.53
N ILE A 56 -1.64 -13.14 2.05
CA ILE A 56 -1.85 -11.72 1.83
C ILE A 56 -1.26 -11.36 0.46
N PRO A 57 -2.07 -10.96 -0.54
CA PRO A 57 -1.57 -10.62 -1.87
C PRO A 57 -0.68 -9.37 -1.80
N LEU A 58 0.28 -9.28 -2.72
CA LEU A 58 1.05 -8.06 -2.93
C LEU A 58 0.37 -7.23 -4.01
N PHE A 59 -0.15 -6.06 -3.62
CA PHE A 59 -0.61 -5.04 -4.56
C PHE A 59 0.35 -3.86 -4.53
N ILE A 60 0.64 -3.35 -5.71
CA ILE A 60 1.54 -2.22 -5.91
C ILE A 60 0.71 -1.00 -6.27
N GLN A 61 0.87 0.10 -5.53
CA GLN A 61 0.01 1.29 -5.65
C GLN A 61 0.08 1.92 -7.05
N TRP A 62 1.21 1.76 -7.75
CA TRP A 62 1.43 2.29 -9.09
C TRP A 62 1.03 1.34 -10.22
N ASP A 63 0.46 0.17 -9.94
CA ASP A 63 -0.04 -0.77 -10.97
C ASP A 63 -1.04 -0.08 -11.92
N GLU A 64 -0.93 -0.30 -13.23
CA GLU A 64 -1.68 0.43 -14.25
C GLU A 64 -3.20 0.34 -14.12
N ARG A 65 -3.71 -0.74 -13.52
CA ARG A 65 -5.15 -0.97 -13.34
C ARG A 65 -5.82 0.08 -12.44
N TRP A 66 -5.04 0.77 -11.60
CA TRP A 66 -5.55 1.79 -10.68
C TRP A 66 -4.62 2.98 -10.47
N GLY A 67 -3.35 2.88 -10.83
CA GLY A 67 -2.31 3.84 -10.49
C GLY A 67 -2.57 5.24 -11.04
N TYR A 68 -3.23 5.34 -12.19
CA TYR A 68 -3.61 6.60 -12.82
C TYR A 68 -4.94 7.18 -12.33
N LYS A 69 -5.68 6.44 -11.49
CA LYS A 69 -6.91 6.94 -10.90
C LYS A 69 -6.60 7.88 -9.73
N THR A 70 -7.52 8.81 -9.47
CA THR A 70 -7.32 9.84 -8.44
C THR A 70 -7.56 9.27 -7.04
N TYR A 71 -6.67 9.61 -6.10
CA TYR A 71 -6.92 9.48 -4.67
C TYR A 71 -6.45 10.74 -3.94
N GLY A 72 -7.43 11.51 -3.46
CA GLY A 72 -7.18 12.81 -2.86
C GLY A 72 -6.90 13.89 -3.90
N ASP A 73 -5.72 14.50 -3.85
CA ASP A 73 -5.28 15.57 -4.76
C ASP A 73 -4.23 15.10 -5.80
N ASP A 74 -3.96 13.79 -5.88
CA ASP A 74 -2.96 13.22 -6.79
C ASP A 74 -3.38 11.80 -7.24
N PHE A 75 -2.53 11.18 -8.05
CA PHE A 75 -2.69 9.80 -8.51
C PHE A 75 -2.54 8.79 -7.37
N LEU A 76 -3.30 7.70 -7.41
CA LEU A 76 -3.16 6.58 -6.47
C LEU A 76 -1.74 6.00 -6.50
N ALA A 77 -1.07 6.04 -7.67
CA ALA A 77 0.35 5.71 -7.80
C ALA A 77 1.27 6.51 -6.86
N VAL A 78 0.86 7.70 -6.43
CA VAL A 78 1.66 8.60 -5.59
C VAL A 78 1.20 8.59 -4.14
N THR A 79 -0.12 8.63 -3.89
CA THR A 79 -0.70 8.83 -2.55
C THR A 79 -1.35 7.56 -1.96
N GLY A 80 -1.36 6.45 -2.70
CA GLY A 80 -2.18 5.27 -2.43
C GLY A 80 -1.65 4.24 -1.42
N CYS A 81 -0.50 4.45 -0.77
CA CYS A 81 0.11 3.42 0.08
C CYS A 81 -0.84 2.86 1.16
N GLY A 82 -1.64 3.73 1.80
CA GLY A 82 -2.64 3.37 2.80
C GLY A 82 -3.77 2.47 2.27
N PRO A 83 -4.58 2.92 1.28
CA PRO A 83 -5.65 2.09 0.73
C PRO A 83 -5.13 0.82 0.05
N THR A 84 -3.96 0.85 -0.59
CA THR A 84 -3.33 -0.36 -1.13
C THR A 84 -2.98 -1.35 -0.01
N ALA A 85 -2.42 -0.89 1.11
CA ALA A 85 -2.12 -1.73 2.27
C ALA A 85 -3.38 -2.37 2.89
N LEU A 86 -4.45 -1.58 3.08
CA LEU A 86 -5.73 -2.10 3.57
C LEU A 86 -6.37 -3.08 2.59
N SER A 87 -6.30 -2.82 1.29
CA SER A 87 -6.78 -3.72 0.24
C SER A 87 -6.08 -5.08 0.32
N MET A 88 -4.75 -5.10 0.44
CA MET A 88 -3.99 -6.36 0.61
C MET A 88 -4.50 -7.17 1.80
N VAL A 89 -4.65 -6.54 2.96
CA VAL A 89 -5.13 -7.20 4.19
C VAL A 89 -6.58 -7.68 4.05
N CYS A 90 -7.48 -6.84 3.51
CA CYS A 90 -8.89 -7.17 3.31
C CYS A 90 -9.03 -8.36 2.37
N VAL A 91 -8.44 -8.30 1.19
CA VAL A 91 -8.51 -9.37 0.19
C VAL A 91 -7.91 -10.66 0.74
N GLY A 92 -6.74 -10.59 1.37
CA GLY A 92 -6.06 -11.78 1.91
C GLY A 92 -6.81 -12.47 3.04
N LEU A 93 -7.51 -11.73 3.91
CA LEU A 93 -8.24 -12.31 5.04
C LEU A 93 -9.68 -12.72 4.69
N THR A 94 -10.32 -12.02 3.75
CA THR A 94 -11.75 -12.21 3.46
C THR A 94 -12.03 -12.93 2.15
N GLY A 95 -11.09 -12.90 1.20
CA GLY A 95 -11.29 -13.34 -0.18
C GLY A 95 -12.16 -12.38 -1.01
N ASN A 96 -12.47 -11.18 -0.52
CA ASN A 96 -13.34 -10.24 -1.21
C ASN A 96 -12.62 -9.55 -2.39
N LEU A 97 -12.72 -10.13 -3.58
CA LEU A 97 -12.07 -9.64 -4.80
C LEU A 97 -12.58 -8.28 -5.30
N ASN A 98 -13.68 -7.76 -4.75
CA ASN A 98 -14.15 -6.41 -5.08
C ASN A 98 -13.31 -5.32 -4.40
N MET A 99 -12.53 -5.66 -3.37
CA MET A 99 -11.75 -4.72 -2.57
C MET A 99 -10.33 -4.52 -3.11
N ASN A 100 -10.23 -4.25 -4.42
CA ASN A 100 -8.98 -3.81 -5.03
C ASN A 100 -8.52 -2.44 -4.47
N PRO A 101 -7.26 -2.02 -4.68
CA PRO A 101 -6.73 -0.79 -4.10
C PRO A 101 -7.55 0.47 -4.41
N TYR A 102 -8.11 0.57 -5.62
CA TYR A 102 -8.94 1.71 -6.00
C TYR A 102 -10.30 1.71 -5.29
N ALA A 103 -10.93 0.55 -5.12
CA ALA A 103 -12.17 0.44 -4.36
C ALA A 103 -12.00 0.92 -2.92
N VAL A 104 -10.92 0.50 -2.25
CA VAL A 104 -10.59 0.94 -0.89
C VAL A 104 -10.24 2.43 -0.85
N ALA A 105 -9.52 2.95 -1.85
CA ALA A 105 -9.24 4.38 -1.96
C ALA A 105 -10.50 5.23 -2.08
N LYS A 106 -11.50 4.78 -2.86
CA LYS A 106 -12.80 5.45 -2.97
C LYS A 106 -13.56 5.47 -1.64
N MET A 107 -13.56 4.36 -0.90
CA MET A 107 -14.15 4.31 0.44
C MET A 107 -13.44 5.28 1.38
N ALA A 108 -12.11 5.26 1.39
CA ALA A 108 -11.30 6.16 2.20
C ALA A 108 -11.57 7.64 1.89
N GLN A 109 -11.72 7.98 0.62
CA GLN A 109 -12.02 9.34 0.19
C GLN A 109 -13.45 9.76 0.57
N ALA A 110 -14.43 8.87 0.38
CA ALA A 110 -15.83 9.14 0.75
C ALA A 110 -15.99 9.41 2.26
N ASP A 111 -15.22 8.70 3.08
CA ASP A 111 -15.29 8.80 4.54
C ASP A 111 -14.31 9.84 5.12
N GLY A 112 -13.61 10.60 4.27
CA GLY A 112 -12.77 11.71 4.70
C GLY A 112 -11.44 11.30 5.33
N TYR A 113 -10.92 10.12 4.99
CA TYR A 113 -9.62 9.63 5.48
C TYR A 113 -8.42 10.14 4.68
N TYR A 114 -8.63 10.88 3.60
CA TYR A 114 -7.55 11.56 2.88
C TYR A 114 -7.07 12.82 3.60
N VAL A 115 -5.76 13.00 3.71
CA VAL A 115 -5.09 14.18 4.27
C VAL A 115 -4.25 14.83 3.18
N ASN A 116 -4.61 16.07 2.82
CA ASN A 116 -3.93 16.82 1.76
C ASN A 116 -2.41 16.88 1.96
N GLY A 117 -1.66 16.53 0.92
CA GLY A 117 -0.19 16.48 0.93
C GLY A 117 0.45 15.38 1.80
N SER A 118 -0.34 14.54 2.48
CA SER A 118 0.17 13.48 3.37
C SER A 118 -0.32 12.07 3.01
N GLY A 119 -1.32 11.94 2.13
CA GLY A 119 -1.90 10.65 1.79
C GLY A 119 -3.01 10.27 2.75
N SER A 120 -2.90 9.11 3.40
CA SER A 120 -3.98 8.56 4.25
C SER A 120 -3.79 8.87 5.73
N SER A 121 -4.89 9.24 6.40
CA SER A 121 -4.96 9.38 7.86
C SER A 121 -4.73 8.04 8.56
N TRP A 122 -4.07 8.06 9.72
CA TRP A 122 -3.89 6.86 10.55
C TRP A 122 -5.22 6.30 11.05
N ASN A 123 -6.22 7.17 11.25
CA ASN A 123 -7.56 6.76 11.68
C ASN A 123 -8.23 5.83 10.66
N MET A 124 -7.81 5.87 9.39
CA MET A 124 -8.30 4.96 8.35
C MET A 124 -8.08 3.49 8.71
N MET A 125 -6.95 3.18 9.36
CA MET A 125 -6.51 1.81 9.67
C MET A 125 -7.52 1.06 10.55
N THR A 126 -8.19 1.76 11.46
CA THR A 126 -9.24 1.18 12.29
C THR A 126 -10.64 1.57 11.81
N GLY A 127 -10.80 2.78 11.27
CA GLY A 127 -12.08 3.34 10.86
C GLY A 127 -12.78 2.57 9.74
N LEU A 128 -12.03 2.09 8.73
CA LEU A 128 -12.60 1.30 7.62
C LEU A 128 -12.66 -0.20 7.89
N ALA A 129 -12.06 -0.68 8.98
CA ALA A 129 -11.89 -2.12 9.18
C ALA A 129 -13.24 -2.85 9.20
N GLY A 130 -14.23 -2.32 9.93
CA GLY A 130 -15.56 -2.94 10.04
C GLY A 130 -16.27 -3.05 8.69
N ASP A 131 -16.25 -2.00 7.88
CA ASP A 131 -16.88 -1.97 6.56
C ASP A 131 -16.19 -2.93 5.57
N LEU A 132 -14.90 -3.19 5.79
CA LEU A 132 -14.10 -4.16 5.03
C LEU A 132 -14.25 -5.61 5.55
N GLY A 133 -15.09 -5.86 6.55
CA GLY A 133 -15.25 -7.18 7.17
C GLY A 133 -14.04 -7.62 8.00
N LEU A 134 -13.31 -6.64 8.55
CA LEU A 134 -12.10 -6.82 9.34
C LEU A 134 -12.31 -6.36 10.79
N SER A 135 -11.60 -6.99 11.71
CA SER A 135 -11.32 -6.45 13.03
C SER A 135 -9.90 -5.90 13.04
N ALA A 136 -9.72 -4.67 13.52
CA ALA A 136 -8.43 -4.00 13.60
C ALA A 136 -8.15 -3.49 15.01
N LYS A 137 -6.89 -3.61 15.45
CA LYS A 137 -6.45 -3.11 16.75
C LYS A 137 -5.05 -2.53 16.67
N GLU A 138 -4.86 -1.34 17.23
CA GLU A 138 -3.53 -0.75 17.43
C GLU A 138 -2.72 -1.60 18.42
N LEU A 139 -1.46 -1.87 18.08
CA LEU A 139 -0.54 -2.62 18.93
C LEU A 139 0.54 -1.71 19.52
N GLY A 140 1.02 -2.08 20.70
CA GLY A 140 2.29 -1.56 21.20
C GLY A 140 3.46 -2.09 20.38
N LEU A 141 4.53 -1.32 20.31
CA LEU A 141 5.77 -1.71 19.62
C LEU A 141 6.55 -2.74 20.46
N ASP A 142 6.18 -4.01 20.31
CA ASP A 142 6.78 -5.15 21.02
C ASP A 142 7.06 -6.31 20.06
N ALA A 143 8.32 -6.75 19.99
CA ALA A 143 8.79 -7.69 18.97
C ALA A 143 8.15 -9.08 19.13
N ASP A 144 8.00 -9.55 20.37
CA ASP A 144 7.41 -10.87 20.65
C ASP A 144 5.92 -10.88 20.32
N THR A 145 5.20 -9.81 20.66
CA THR A 145 3.79 -9.64 20.29
C THR A 145 3.62 -9.61 18.78
N ILE A 146 4.44 -8.83 18.05
CA ILE A 146 4.38 -8.75 16.58
C ILE A 146 4.62 -10.13 15.97
N ARG A 147 5.71 -10.83 16.35
CA ARG A 147 6.00 -12.18 15.84
C ARG A 147 4.90 -13.17 16.17
N SER A 148 4.33 -13.12 17.38
CA SER A 148 3.23 -13.99 17.77
C SER A 148 2.01 -13.77 16.87
N LYS A 149 1.61 -12.51 16.64
CA LYS A 149 0.46 -12.20 15.78
C LYS A 149 0.66 -12.64 14.34
N LEU A 150 1.85 -12.40 13.79
CA LEU A 150 2.18 -12.84 12.43
C LEU A 150 2.20 -14.36 12.31
N ARG A 151 2.67 -15.10 13.32
CA ARG A 151 2.62 -16.58 13.34
C ARG A 151 1.19 -17.12 13.43
N ASP A 152 0.31 -16.40 14.11
CA ASP A 152 -1.13 -16.73 14.19
C ASP A 152 -1.89 -16.40 12.89
N GLY A 153 -1.21 -15.90 11.85
CA GLY A 153 -1.83 -15.53 10.57
C GLY A 153 -2.52 -14.18 10.58
N HIS A 154 -2.24 -13.33 11.57
CA HIS A 154 -2.78 -11.96 11.65
C HIS A 154 -1.80 -10.96 11.04
N PRO A 155 -2.08 -10.41 9.83
CA PRO A 155 -1.21 -9.41 9.22
C PRO A 155 -1.24 -8.09 10.00
N ILE A 156 -0.16 -7.33 9.85
CA ILE A 156 0.02 -6.05 10.55
C ILE A 156 0.30 -4.97 9.51
N ILE A 157 -0.49 -3.90 9.50
CA ILE A 157 -0.13 -2.68 8.77
C ILE A 157 0.67 -1.80 9.71
N CYS A 158 1.81 -1.29 9.27
CA CYS A 158 2.57 -0.30 10.00
C CYS A 158 2.80 0.96 9.16
N ILE A 159 2.89 2.10 9.85
CA ILE A 159 3.32 3.37 9.26
C ILE A 159 4.79 3.58 9.58
N MET A 160 5.60 3.65 8.54
CA MET A 160 7.04 3.85 8.62
C MET A 160 7.38 5.34 8.67
N GLY A 161 8.45 5.69 9.37
CA GLY A 161 9.15 6.96 9.26
C GLY A 161 10.37 6.85 8.33
N PRO A 162 11.27 7.86 8.34
CA PRO A 162 12.44 7.88 7.49
C PRO A 162 13.38 6.69 7.72
N GLY A 163 13.82 6.05 6.63
CA GLY A 163 14.73 4.91 6.60
C GLY A 163 14.63 4.14 5.28
N ASP A 164 14.63 2.81 5.32
CA ASP A 164 14.72 1.94 4.16
C ASP A 164 13.46 1.94 3.28
N PHE A 165 12.30 2.22 3.86
CA PHE A 165 11.01 2.20 3.16
C PHE A 165 10.61 3.57 2.61
N THR A 166 11.05 4.65 3.24
CA THR A 166 10.62 6.01 2.90
C THR A 166 11.57 7.05 3.47
N SER A 167 11.53 8.27 2.93
CA SER A 167 12.17 9.45 3.53
C SER A 167 11.20 10.28 4.39
N THR A 168 9.92 9.92 4.43
CA THR A 168 8.86 10.69 5.08
C THR A 168 7.93 9.80 5.92
N GLY A 169 6.81 9.38 5.35
CA GLY A 169 5.85 8.42 5.90
C GLY A 169 5.45 7.41 4.82
N HIS A 170 5.23 6.15 5.19
CA HIS A 170 4.79 5.12 4.24
C HIS A 170 4.14 3.92 4.93
N PHE A 171 2.99 3.47 4.42
CA PHE A 171 2.33 2.27 4.93
C PHE A 171 2.87 1.02 4.26
N ILE A 172 3.19 0.00 5.05
CA ILE A 172 3.57 -1.34 4.58
C ILE A 172 2.80 -2.41 5.36
N VAL A 173 2.80 -3.65 4.87
CA VAL A 173 2.15 -4.78 5.53
C VAL A 173 3.18 -5.83 5.91
N LEU A 174 3.24 -6.22 7.18
CA LEU A 174 3.92 -7.41 7.63
C LEU A 174 2.96 -8.60 7.49
N THR A 175 3.40 -9.66 6.80
CA THR A 175 2.50 -10.75 6.36
C THR A 175 2.78 -12.09 7.03
N GLY A 176 3.93 -12.26 7.69
CA GLY A 176 4.30 -13.52 8.31
C GLY A 176 5.70 -13.51 8.91
N VAL A 177 6.08 -14.65 9.48
CA VAL A 177 7.43 -14.91 10.03
C VAL A 177 8.00 -16.15 9.34
N LYS A 178 9.21 -16.03 8.80
CA LYS A 178 9.96 -17.15 8.20
C LYS A 178 10.56 -18.05 9.29
N SER A 179 11.00 -19.24 8.89
CA SER A 179 11.61 -20.21 9.81
C SER A 179 12.90 -19.72 10.48
N ASN A 180 13.63 -18.78 9.85
CA ASN A 180 14.82 -18.14 10.41
C ASN A 180 14.50 -16.99 11.37
N GLY A 181 13.23 -16.60 11.54
CA GLY A 181 12.81 -15.52 12.42
C GLY A 181 12.57 -14.17 11.72
N ASP A 182 13.00 -14.03 10.46
CA ASP A 182 12.75 -12.83 9.66
C ASP A 182 11.27 -12.67 9.35
N VAL A 183 10.84 -11.44 9.12
CA VAL A 183 9.47 -11.14 8.70
C VAL A 183 9.37 -10.94 7.19
N THR A 184 8.22 -11.30 6.63
CA THR A 184 7.84 -11.00 5.25
C THR A 184 7.07 -9.69 5.18
N VAL A 185 7.35 -8.88 4.16
CA VAL A 185 6.77 -7.56 3.96
C VAL A 185 6.10 -7.50 2.59
N ASN A 186 4.92 -6.89 2.52
CA ASN A 186 4.35 -6.35 1.29
C ASN A 186 4.43 -4.82 1.36
N ASP A 187 5.31 -4.25 0.56
CA ASP A 187 5.51 -2.82 0.42
C ASP A 187 4.77 -2.33 -0.84
N PRO A 188 3.69 -1.53 -0.71
CA PRO A 188 2.89 -1.11 -1.85
C PRO A 188 3.64 -0.21 -2.83
N ASN A 189 4.84 0.29 -2.48
CA ASN A 189 5.64 1.16 -3.33
C ASN A 189 7.00 0.54 -3.75
N SER A 190 7.26 -0.74 -3.42
CA SER A 190 8.47 -1.42 -3.86
C SER A 190 8.34 -2.94 -3.91
N ARG A 191 8.52 -3.52 -5.10
CA ARG A 191 8.63 -4.98 -5.25
C ARG A 191 9.94 -5.46 -4.65
N LYS A 192 11.03 -4.72 -4.84
CA LYS A 192 12.33 -4.99 -4.22
C LYS A 192 12.27 -5.10 -2.69
N ASN A 193 11.52 -4.25 -1.99
CA ASN A 193 11.35 -4.39 -0.54
C ASN A 193 10.49 -5.58 -0.17
N SER A 194 9.51 -5.93 -1.01
CA SER A 194 8.62 -7.07 -0.81
C SER A 194 9.31 -8.43 -1.06
N ASP A 195 10.31 -8.47 -1.95
CA ASP A 195 11.08 -9.68 -2.26
C ASP A 195 12.13 -10.03 -1.19
N LYS A 196 12.41 -9.11 -0.26
CA LYS A 196 13.39 -9.31 0.82
C LYS A 196 12.77 -10.03 2.03
N SER A 197 13.63 -10.67 2.80
CA SER A 197 13.33 -10.99 4.20
C SER A 197 13.91 -9.88 5.06
N TRP A 198 13.21 -9.49 6.11
CA TRP A 198 13.63 -8.39 6.97
C TRP A 198 13.84 -8.86 8.41
N ASP A 199 14.89 -8.35 9.02
CA ASP A 199 15.01 -8.37 10.47
C ASP A 199 13.90 -7.48 11.07
N LEU A 200 13.17 -7.99 12.05
CA LEU A 200 12.01 -7.28 12.59
C LEU A 200 12.45 -6.01 13.33
N GLU A 201 13.55 -6.08 14.07
CA GLU A 201 14.09 -5.00 14.86
C GLU A 201 14.58 -3.84 13.97
N GLU A 202 15.13 -4.15 12.79
CA GLU A 202 15.44 -3.17 11.74
C GLU A 202 14.19 -2.39 11.31
N ILE A 203 13.08 -3.09 11.03
CA ILE A 203 11.81 -2.43 10.67
C ILE A 203 11.28 -1.64 11.86
N MET A 204 11.22 -2.23 13.06
CA MET A 204 10.66 -1.60 14.26
C MET A 204 11.35 -0.28 14.60
N SER A 205 12.66 -0.17 14.35
CA SER A 205 13.43 1.07 14.58
C SER A 205 12.93 2.26 13.74
N GLN A 206 12.20 1.99 12.67
CA GLN A 206 11.66 2.96 11.72
C GLN A 206 10.13 3.10 11.84
N MET A 207 9.45 2.28 12.66
CA MET A 207 7.99 2.33 12.80
C MET A 207 7.54 3.54 13.63
N ARG A 208 6.47 4.18 13.19
CA ARG A 208 5.76 5.23 13.94
C ARG A 208 4.52 4.69 14.65
N ASN A 209 3.81 3.74 14.03
CA ASN A 209 2.66 3.04 14.62
C ASN A 209 2.34 1.75 13.84
N LEU A 210 1.49 0.88 14.40
CA LEU A 210 1.11 -0.41 13.83
C LEU A 210 -0.27 -0.91 14.29
N TRP A 211 -0.95 -1.62 13.40
CA TRP A 211 -2.28 -2.20 13.63
C TRP A 211 -2.30 -3.65 13.16
N VAL A 212 -2.83 -4.53 13.99
CA VAL A 212 -3.07 -5.95 13.65
C VAL A 212 -4.49 -6.15 13.17
N TYR A 213 -4.65 -7.05 12.21
CA TYR A 213 -5.93 -7.35 11.58
C TYR A 213 -6.28 -8.83 11.68
N SER A 214 -7.57 -9.09 11.82
CA SER A 214 -8.18 -10.41 11.64
C SER A 214 -9.47 -10.27 10.85
N LYS A 215 -9.99 -11.37 10.31
CA LYS A 215 -11.37 -11.40 9.81
C LYS A 215 -12.33 -11.14 10.98
N ALA A 216 -13.37 -10.33 10.75
CA ALA A 216 -14.42 -10.04 11.73
C ALA A 216 -15.34 -11.24 12.00
#